data_AF-A0A0D2FIL0-F1
#
_entry.id   AF-A0A0D2FIL0-F1
#
_cell.length_a   1.000
_cell.length_b   1.000
_cell.length_c   1.000
_cell.angle_alpha   90.00
_cell.angle_beta   90.00
_cell.angle_gamma   90.00
#
_symmetry.space_group_name_H-M   'P 1'
#
loop_
_entity.id
_entity.type
_entity.pdbx_description
1 polymer ?
#
loop_
_entity_poly.entity_id
_entity_poly.type
_entity_poly.pdbx_seq_one_letter_code
_entity_poly.pdbx_strand_id
1 'polypeptide(L)'
;MAQGSHEKPSHDAAHEAEVGREVDALPETKWKHPLDADEAMVAVSALGNVEIDDATNKRLLQRIDMRLMPLLCLVYALNFLDKSTLSFASVMGMKEDIRLKGGNYEWLSSMFYFGYLAWEYPTNRLLQRLPLAKYSAFCIVVWGVVLCCFAVVSNFKRALALRFFLGVFEAGVTPGFALFTSQWYTRKEQGFRTGIWFSFNGIGIIVGSLLAYGIAEGTKAHGTTIAPWKILFVSTGLFTIVIGVVFWFVMPDSQLNARWFGDDDKRLAVARVRINEQGIGNKHFKFYQFKEAMLDPMT
;
A
#
# COMPACT_ATOMS: atom_id res chain seq x y z
N MET A 1 -27.56 -65.82 49.55
CA MET A 1 -28.57 -65.72 48.47
C MET A 1 -29.22 -64.35 48.59
N ALA A 2 -29.48 -63.55 47.56
CA ALA A 2 -29.05 -63.40 46.17
C ALA A 2 -29.88 -62.19 45.64
N GLN A 3 -29.23 -61.24 44.93
CA GLN A 3 -29.74 -60.37 43.83
C GLN A 3 -31.14 -59.68 43.98
N GLY A 4 -31.39 -58.40 43.68
CA GLY A 4 -30.76 -57.44 42.77
C GLY A 4 -31.83 -56.85 41.82
N SER A 5 -31.82 -55.52 41.62
CA SER A 5 -32.41 -54.72 40.51
C SER A 5 -33.96 -54.58 40.45
N HIS A 6 -34.62 -53.53 39.94
CA HIS A 6 -34.26 -52.26 39.29
C HIS A 6 -35.58 -51.45 39.16
N GLU A 7 -35.64 -50.16 39.51
CA GLU A 7 -36.50 -49.18 38.79
C GLU A 7 -36.04 -47.73 39.05
N LYS A 8 -35.96 -46.96 37.96
CA LYS A 8 -35.21 -45.69 37.79
C LYS A 8 -35.95 -44.46 38.34
N PRO A 9 -35.23 -43.40 38.78
CA PRO A 9 -35.67 -42.02 38.63
C PRO A 9 -35.02 -41.33 37.42
N SER A 10 -35.58 -40.16 37.10
CA SER A 10 -35.62 -39.43 35.82
C SER A 10 -34.28 -39.02 35.18
N HIS A 11 -34.35 -38.90 33.86
CA HIS A 11 -33.28 -38.62 32.91
C HIS A 11 -32.92 -37.11 32.78
N ASP A 12 -33.51 -36.23 33.62
CA ASP A 12 -33.42 -34.77 33.43
C ASP A 12 -32.48 -34.05 34.42
N ALA A 13 -32.03 -34.70 35.49
CA ALA A 13 -31.11 -34.09 36.47
C ALA A 13 -29.61 -34.33 36.15
N ALA A 14 -29.30 -35.23 35.22
CA ALA A 14 -27.92 -35.55 34.84
C ALA A 14 -27.35 -34.59 33.78
N HIS A 15 -28.22 -33.92 33.00
CA HIS A 15 -27.79 -33.05 31.91
C HIS A 15 -27.32 -31.66 32.37
N GLU A 16 -27.77 -31.19 33.53
CA GLU A 16 -27.33 -29.90 34.13
C GLU A 16 -26.06 -30.03 34.99
N ALA A 17 -25.68 -31.25 35.39
CA ALA A 17 -24.47 -31.48 36.19
C ALA A 17 -23.19 -31.70 35.33
N GLU A 18 -23.32 -32.06 34.05
CA GLU A 18 -22.18 -32.22 33.12
C GLU A 18 -21.74 -30.91 32.46
N VAL A 19 -22.57 -29.85 32.45
CA VAL A 19 -22.22 -28.57 31.79
C VAL A 19 -21.34 -27.67 32.68
N GLY A 20 -21.13 -28.03 33.96
CA GLY A 20 -20.42 -27.20 34.94
C GLY A 20 -18.97 -27.61 35.28
N ARG A 21 -18.39 -28.63 34.63
CA ARG A 21 -17.03 -29.13 34.96
C ARG A 21 -16.24 -29.52 33.72
N GLU A 22 -15.97 -28.54 32.85
CA GLU A 22 -14.89 -28.68 31.86
C GLU A 22 -14.25 -27.32 31.56
N VAL A 23 -13.90 -26.62 32.64
CA VAL A 23 -12.94 -25.51 32.64
C VAL A 23 -11.77 -25.95 33.49
N ASP A 24 -10.92 -26.83 32.95
CA ASP A 24 -9.50 -26.87 33.27
C ASP A 24 -8.73 -27.85 32.36
N ALA A 25 -7.54 -27.41 31.97
CA ALA A 25 -6.49 -28.13 31.23
C ALA A 25 -6.60 -28.21 29.69
N LEU A 26 -6.32 -27.08 29.03
CA LEU A 26 -5.74 -27.13 27.68
C LEU A 26 -4.26 -27.60 27.78
N PRO A 27 -3.81 -28.57 26.97
CA PRO A 27 -2.43 -29.04 27.02
C PRO A 27 -1.47 -28.00 26.45
N GLU A 28 -0.48 -27.60 27.26
CA GLU A 28 0.67 -26.80 26.85
C GLU A 28 1.46 -27.54 25.75
N THR A 29 1.12 -27.33 24.49
CA THR A 29 1.99 -27.70 23.37
C THR A 29 2.86 -26.51 22.99
N LYS A 30 4.10 -26.58 23.49
CA LYS A 30 5.25 -25.75 23.17
C LYS A 30 5.32 -25.37 21.68
N TRP A 31 5.14 -24.09 21.38
CA TRP A 31 5.73 -23.45 20.21
C TRP A 31 6.41 -22.15 20.64
N LYS A 32 7.75 -22.17 20.72
CA LYS A 32 8.59 -21.00 20.96
C LYS A 32 8.72 -20.17 19.66
N HIS A 33 8.14 -18.96 19.65
CA HIS A 33 8.44 -17.66 18.97
C HIS A 33 9.33 -17.57 17.69
N PRO A 34 9.24 -16.52 16.82
CA PRO A 34 9.03 -15.09 17.18
C PRO A 34 8.11 -14.19 16.30
N LEU A 35 7.37 -13.31 17.00
CA LEU A 35 7.18 -11.86 16.75
C LEU A 35 6.58 -11.40 15.39
N ASP A 36 5.25 -11.22 15.34
CA ASP A 36 4.51 -10.11 14.68
C ASP A 36 3.06 -10.50 14.34
N ALA A 37 2.79 -11.78 14.04
CA ALA A 37 1.45 -12.28 13.66
C ALA A 37 0.59 -12.67 14.88
N ASP A 38 1.24 -13.13 15.96
CA ASP A 38 0.55 -13.57 17.17
C ASP A 38 0.04 -12.40 18.02
N GLU A 39 0.71 -11.25 18.07
CA GLU A 39 0.21 -10.10 18.85
C GLU A 39 -1.13 -9.60 18.34
N ALA A 40 -1.32 -9.59 17.01
CA ALA A 40 -2.56 -9.16 16.42
C ALA A 40 -3.67 -10.20 16.64
N MET A 41 -3.36 -11.50 16.54
CA MET A 41 -4.31 -12.58 16.86
C MET A 41 -4.66 -12.67 18.35
N VAL A 42 -3.70 -12.39 19.25
CA VAL A 42 -3.87 -12.36 20.70
C VAL A 42 -4.63 -11.10 21.14
N ALA A 43 -4.37 -9.95 20.52
CA ALA A 43 -5.20 -8.77 20.71
C ALA A 43 -6.62 -8.98 20.16
N VAL A 44 -6.76 -9.72 19.06
CA VAL A 44 -8.04 -10.05 18.41
C VAL A 44 -8.86 -11.07 19.21
N SER A 45 -8.22 -12.04 19.87
CA SER A 45 -8.92 -12.98 20.77
C SER A 45 -9.31 -12.33 22.10
N ALA A 46 -8.52 -11.37 22.59
CA ALA A 46 -8.83 -10.61 23.79
C ALA A 46 -9.99 -9.60 23.63
N LEU A 47 -10.34 -9.23 22.39
CA LEU A 47 -11.31 -8.15 22.14
C LEU A 47 -12.79 -8.57 22.20
N GLY A 48 -13.14 -9.86 22.25
CA GLY A 48 -14.55 -10.26 22.22
C GLY A 48 -15.30 -9.78 20.97
N ASN A 49 -16.61 -10.02 20.89
CA ASN A 49 -17.45 -9.53 19.80
C ASN A 49 -17.91 -8.10 20.12
N VAL A 50 -17.05 -7.10 19.89
CA VAL A 50 -17.41 -5.69 20.10
C VAL A 50 -18.29 -5.23 18.94
N GLU A 51 -19.61 -5.11 19.18
CA GLU A 51 -20.49 -4.36 18.30
C GLU A 51 -20.11 -2.89 18.32
N ILE A 52 -19.60 -2.39 17.19
CA ILE A 52 -19.23 -0.98 17.02
C ILE A 52 -20.49 -0.21 16.61
N ASP A 53 -20.90 0.76 17.42
CA ASP A 53 -21.97 1.69 17.07
C ASP A 53 -21.64 2.47 15.78
N ASP A 54 -22.66 2.69 14.93
CA ASP A 54 -22.51 3.30 13.61
C ASP A 54 -21.94 4.72 13.68
N ALA A 55 -22.26 5.48 14.74
CA ALA A 55 -21.71 6.82 14.92
C ALA A 55 -20.20 6.78 15.23
N THR A 56 -19.77 5.81 16.03
CA THR A 56 -18.36 5.58 16.35
C THR A 56 -17.60 5.10 15.10
N ASN A 57 -18.22 4.20 14.34
CA ASN A 57 -17.69 3.68 13.09
C ASN A 57 -17.42 4.79 12.06
N LYS A 58 -18.36 5.75 11.92
CA LYS A 58 -18.25 6.91 11.03
C LYS A 58 -17.19 7.92 11.49
N ARG A 59 -17.11 8.19 12.80
CA ARG A 59 -16.08 9.08 13.37
C ARG A 59 -14.67 8.53 13.13
N LEU A 60 -14.48 7.22 13.31
CA LEU A 60 -13.21 6.55 13.05
C LEU A 60 -12.84 6.64 11.56
N LEU A 61 -13.79 6.37 10.65
CA LEU A 61 -13.55 6.55 9.21
C LEU A 61 -13.10 7.95 8.86
N GLN A 62 -13.81 8.97 9.33
CA GLN A 62 -13.49 10.35 8.98
C GLN A 62 -12.07 10.73 9.43
N ARG A 63 -11.64 10.24 10.60
CA ARG A 63 -10.27 10.43 11.08
C ARG A 63 -9.22 9.72 10.23
N ILE A 64 -9.51 8.49 9.79
CA ILE A 64 -8.66 7.71 8.88
C ILE A 64 -8.58 8.41 7.53
N ASP A 65 -9.74 8.71 6.93
CA ASP A 65 -9.88 9.36 5.62
C ASP A 65 -9.14 10.70 5.60
N MET A 66 -9.32 11.56 6.60
CA MET A 66 -8.67 12.89 6.61
C MET A 66 -7.13 12.85 6.64
N ARG A 67 -6.51 11.72 7.03
CA ARG A 67 -5.05 11.62 7.14
C ARG A 67 -4.44 10.74 6.04
N LEU A 68 -5.05 9.59 5.77
CA LEU A 68 -4.56 8.62 4.80
C LEU A 68 -4.95 9.01 3.37
N MET A 69 -6.20 9.42 3.13
CA MET A 69 -6.66 9.68 1.77
C MET A 69 -5.93 10.82 1.08
N PRO A 70 -5.70 12.01 1.69
CA PRO A 70 -4.97 13.08 1.02
C PRO A 70 -3.56 12.67 0.59
N LEU A 71 -2.86 11.90 1.43
CA LEU A 71 -1.52 11.41 1.11
C LEU A 71 -1.54 10.38 -0.01
N LEU A 72 -2.47 9.42 0.04
CA LEU A 72 -2.61 8.41 -1.01
C LEU A 72 -2.96 9.07 -2.35
N CYS A 73 -3.89 10.02 -2.33
CA CYS A 73 -4.29 10.81 -3.50
C CYS A 73 -3.11 11.62 -4.06
N LEU A 74 -2.34 12.29 -3.20
CA LEU A 74 -1.22 13.12 -3.63
C LEU A 74 -0.08 12.30 -4.23
N VAL A 75 0.30 11.18 -3.61
CA VAL A 75 1.34 10.31 -4.17
C VAL A 75 0.87 9.69 -5.48
N TYR A 76 -0.40 9.28 -5.59
CA TYR A 76 -0.92 8.73 -6.84
C TYR A 76 -1.01 9.78 -7.95
N ALA A 77 -1.37 11.03 -7.61
CA ALA A 77 -1.30 12.15 -8.54
C ALA A 77 0.14 12.39 -9.04
N LEU A 78 1.13 12.32 -8.15
CA LEU A 78 2.54 12.44 -8.52
C LEU A 78 3.01 11.27 -9.38
N ASN A 79 2.51 10.07 -9.11
CA ASN A 79 2.85 8.86 -9.86
C ASN A 79 2.49 9.01 -11.33
N PHE A 80 1.32 9.59 -11.60
CA PHE A 80 0.90 9.82 -12.97
C PHE A 80 1.56 11.06 -13.58
N LEU A 81 1.76 12.11 -12.79
CA LEU A 81 2.47 13.32 -13.22
C LEU A 81 3.87 12.98 -13.76
N ASP A 82 4.61 12.08 -13.11
CA ASP A 82 5.92 11.65 -13.59
C ASP A 82 5.87 10.94 -14.95
N LYS A 83 4.91 10.02 -15.16
CA LYS A 83 4.70 9.40 -16.47
C LYS A 83 4.43 10.46 -17.55
N SER A 84 3.62 11.46 -17.23
CA SER A 84 3.34 12.58 -18.15
C SER A 84 4.50 13.56 -18.32
N THR A 85 5.40 13.65 -17.33
CA THR A 85 6.55 14.58 -17.36
C THR A 85 7.46 14.33 -18.55
N LEU A 86 7.63 13.06 -18.95
CA LEU A 86 8.37 12.71 -20.16
C LEU A 86 7.75 13.32 -21.43
N SER A 87 6.42 13.30 -21.52
CA SER A 87 5.68 13.90 -22.63
C SER A 87 5.84 15.42 -22.64
N PHE A 88 5.71 16.07 -21.48
CA PHE A 88 5.92 17.52 -21.35
C PHE A 88 7.35 17.94 -21.71
N ALA A 89 8.35 17.21 -21.21
CA ALA A 89 9.75 17.43 -21.54
C ALA A 89 10.04 17.30 -23.05
N SER A 90 9.33 16.38 -23.73
CA SER A 90 9.48 16.18 -25.17
C SER A 90 9.09 17.41 -26.00
N VAL A 91 8.11 18.19 -25.52
CA VAL A 91 7.65 19.45 -26.14
C VAL A 91 8.58 20.62 -25.77
N MET A 92 9.30 20.53 -24.65
CA MET A 92 10.28 21.53 -24.18
C MET A 92 11.69 21.35 -24.76
N GLY A 93 11.84 20.65 -25.88
CA GLY A 93 13.14 20.51 -26.58
C GLY A 93 14.06 19.41 -26.06
N MET A 94 13.61 18.52 -25.16
CA MET A 94 14.42 17.41 -24.65
C MET A 94 14.97 16.49 -25.77
N LYS A 95 14.23 16.35 -26.88
CA LYS A 95 14.63 15.52 -28.02
C LYS A 95 15.94 16.00 -28.66
N GLU A 96 16.12 17.32 -28.77
CA GLU A 96 17.32 17.92 -29.35
C GLU A 96 18.48 17.87 -28.37
N ASP A 97 18.22 18.18 -27.10
CA ASP A 97 19.22 18.20 -26.01
C ASP A 97 19.86 16.82 -25.76
N ILE A 98 19.07 15.74 -25.80
CA ILE A 98 19.54 14.36 -25.58
C ILE A 98 19.94 13.69 -26.90
N ARG A 99 19.82 14.39 -28.04
CA ARG A 99 20.08 13.88 -29.40
C ARG A 99 19.28 12.61 -29.70
N LEU A 100 18.01 12.60 -29.32
CA LEU A 100 17.10 11.50 -29.59
C LEU A 100 16.82 11.42 -31.11
N LYS A 101 17.35 10.40 -31.78
CA LYS A 101 17.11 10.10 -33.20
C LYS A 101 16.07 8.98 -33.36
N GLY A 102 15.15 9.13 -34.31
CA GLY A 102 14.18 8.07 -34.68
C GLY A 102 13.31 7.59 -33.51
N GLY A 103 13.11 6.26 -33.41
CA GLY A 103 12.30 5.60 -32.37
C GLY A 103 12.91 5.54 -30.97
N ASN A 104 14.02 6.24 -30.71
CA ASN A 104 14.67 6.24 -29.39
C ASN A 104 13.77 6.83 -28.28
N TYR A 105 12.91 7.80 -28.61
CA TYR A 105 11.94 8.35 -27.67
C TYR A 105 10.93 7.28 -27.21
N GLU A 106 10.45 6.46 -28.14
CA GLU A 106 9.52 5.36 -27.87
C GLU A 106 10.21 4.30 -27.01
N TRP A 107 11.45 3.92 -27.34
CA TRP A 107 12.25 3.02 -26.52
C TRP A 107 12.47 3.54 -25.09
N LEU A 108 12.64 4.86 -24.93
CA LEU A 108 12.77 5.47 -23.61
C LEU A 108 11.49 5.29 -22.78
N SER A 109 10.33 5.54 -23.40
CA SER A 109 9.03 5.30 -22.77
C SER A 109 8.78 3.83 -22.48
N SER A 110 9.18 2.92 -23.37
CA SER A 110 9.00 1.47 -23.19
C SER A 110 9.88 0.91 -22.08
N MET A 111 11.09 1.43 -21.91
CA MET A 111 12.02 0.96 -20.87
C MET A 111 11.48 1.14 -19.45
N PHE A 112 10.64 2.16 -19.23
CA PHE A 112 9.89 2.30 -18.00
C PHE A 112 9.02 1.07 -17.71
N TYR A 113 8.22 0.64 -18.68
CA TYR A 113 7.32 -0.51 -18.53
C TYR A 113 8.07 -1.83 -18.38
N PHE A 114 9.23 -1.98 -19.03
CA PHE A 114 10.10 -3.15 -18.81
C PHE A 114 10.63 -3.22 -17.37
N GLY A 115 11.08 -2.08 -16.81
CA GLY A 115 11.49 -2.00 -15.41
C GLY A 115 10.33 -2.27 -14.45
N TYR A 116 9.16 -1.72 -14.76
CA TYR A 116 7.93 -1.94 -14.01
C TYR A 116 7.57 -3.44 -13.97
N LEU A 117 7.50 -4.09 -15.14
CA LEU A 117 7.16 -5.50 -15.27
C LEU A 117 8.16 -6.42 -14.55
N ALA A 118 9.46 -6.13 -14.68
CA ALA A 118 10.51 -6.94 -14.05
C ALA A 118 10.44 -6.89 -12.52
N TRP A 119 10.03 -5.75 -11.95
CA TRP A 119 9.99 -5.56 -10.50
C TRP A 119 8.60 -5.81 -9.88
N GLU A 120 7.53 -5.87 -10.67
CA GLU A 120 6.17 -6.11 -10.19
C GLU A 120 6.08 -7.36 -9.28
N TYR A 121 6.67 -8.49 -9.72
CA TYR A 121 6.65 -9.74 -8.94
C TYR A 121 7.51 -9.66 -7.66
N PRO A 122 8.79 -9.24 -7.73
CA PRO A 122 9.60 -8.99 -6.53
C PRO A 122 8.92 -8.07 -5.53
N THR A 123 8.40 -6.93 -5.99
CA THR A 123 7.82 -5.92 -5.11
C THR A 123 6.60 -6.46 -4.37
N ASN A 124 5.74 -7.24 -5.03
CA ASN A 124 4.54 -7.80 -4.40
C ASN A 124 4.93 -8.78 -3.27
N ARG A 125 5.99 -9.57 -3.48
CA ARG A 125 6.55 -10.44 -2.43
C ARG A 125 7.22 -9.66 -1.30
N LEU A 126 7.91 -8.55 -1.62
CA LEU A 126 8.55 -7.69 -0.62
C LEU A 126 7.51 -6.95 0.23
N LEU A 127 6.44 -6.44 -0.37
CA LEU A 127 5.33 -5.77 0.31
C LEU A 127 4.64 -6.67 1.35
N GLN A 128 4.62 -7.99 1.12
CA GLN A 128 4.08 -8.95 2.08
C GLN A 128 5.02 -9.25 3.26
N ARG A 129 6.33 -9.03 3.10
CA ARG A 129 7.34 -9.37 4.12
C ARG A 129 7.84 -8.17 4.91
N LEU A 130 7.92 -7.02 4.27
CA LEU A 130 8.44 -5.78 4.84
C LEU A 130 7.32 -4.91 5.43
N PRO A 131 7.66 -4.02 6.38
CA PRO A 131 6.73 -3.00 6.84
C PRO A 131 6.24 -2.16 5.66
N LEU A 132 4.93 -2.24 5.37
CA LEU A 132 4.32 -1.70 4.18
C LEU A 132 4.59 -0.19 4.03
N ALA A 133 4.50 0.59 5.12
CA ALA A 133 4.65 2.04 5.07
C ALA A 133 6.08 2.46 4.83
N LYS A 134 7.04 1.89 5.57
CA LYS A 134 8.45 2.16 5.36
C LYS A 134 8.93 1.75 3.96
N TYR A 135 8.50 0.58 3.47
CA TYR A 135 8.90 0.13 2.14
C TYR A 135 8.32 1.03 1.03
N SER A 136 7.02 1.33 1.07
CA SER A 136 6.41 2.24 0.09
C SER A 136 7.01 3.64 0.17
N ALA A 137 7.28 4.16 1.36
CA ALA A 137 7.96 5.45 1.56
C ALA A 137 9.37 5.46 0.95
N PHE A 138 10.16 4.41 1.19
CA PHE A 138 11.48 4.24 0.59
C PHE A 138 11.41 4.23 -0.93
N CYS A 139 10.49 3.45 -1.51
CA CYS A 139 10.27 3.41 -2.96
C CYS A 139 9.94 4.80 -3.51
N ILE A 140 9.07 5.57 -2.84
CA ILE A 140 8.69 6.93 -3.27
C ILE A 140 9.88 7.89 -3.23
N VAL A 141 10.68 7.85 -2.17
CA VAL A 141 11.87 8.71 -2.04
C VAL A 141 12.91 8.36 -3.10
N VAL A 142 13.23 7.08 -3.28
CA VAL A 142 14.21 6.65 -4.29
C VAL A 142 13.72 6.97 -5.70
N TRP A 143 12.44 6.78 -5.98
CA TRP A 143 11.81 7.20 -7.24
C TRP A 143 12.00 8.71 -7.48
N GLY A 144 11.71 9.56 -6.49
CA GLY A 144 11.93 11.00 -6.60
C GLY A 144 13.41 11.38 -6.81
N VAL A 145 14.35 10.67 -6.18
CA VAL A 145 15.80 10.87 -6.38
C VAL A 145 16.21 10.48 -7.82
N VAL A 146 15.74 9.34 -8.32
CA VAL A 146 15.99 8.91 -9.71
C VAL A 146 15.42 9.93 -10.69
N LEU A 147 14.26 10.51 -10.38
CA LEU A 147 13.64 11.56 -11.19
C LEU A 147 14.49 12.85 -11.23
N CYS A 148 14.99 13.30 -10.08
CA CYS A 148 15.93 14.43 -10.02
C CYS A 148 17.22 14.15 -10.81
N CYS A 149 17.76 12.93 -10.72
CA CYS A 149 18.95 12.51 -11.47
C CYS A 149 18.73 12.55 -12.99
N PHE A 150 17.48 12.43 -13.45
CA PHE A 150 17.14 12.52 -14.87
C PHE A 150 17.47 13.88 -15.48
N ALA A 151 17.42 14.96 -14.70
CA ALA A 151 17.76 16.31 -15.18
C ALA A 151 19.24 16.50 -15.55
N VAL A 152 20.13 15.66 -15.01
CA VAL A 152 21.59 15.73 -15.28
C VAL A 152 21.97 14.92 -16.53
N VAL A 153 21.01 14.19 -17.11
CA VAL A 153 21.29 13.30 -18.23
C VAL A 153 21.59 14.08 -19.51
N SER A 154 22.73 13.76 -20.11
CA SER A 154 23.17 14.28 -21.41
C SER A 154 23.28 13.20 -22.49
N ASN A 155 22.95 11.95 -22.17
CA ASN A 155 23.19 10.80 -23.05
C ASN A 155 21.99 9.84 -23.05
N PHE A 156 21.61 9.34 -24.23
CA PHE A 156 20.51 8.39 -24.40
C PHE A 156 20.65 7.14 -23.53
N LYS A 157 21.84 6.54 -23.46
CA LYS A 157 22.08 5.33 -22.65
C LYS A 157 21.83 5.55 -21.16
N ARG A 158 22.20 6.73 -20.64
CA ARG A 158 21.97 7.10 -19.23
C ARG A 158 20.48 7.38 -18.98
N ALA A 159 19.81 8.03 -19.93
CA ALA A 159 18.36 8.25 -19.88
C ALA A 159 17.61 6.91 -19.81
N LEU A 160 18.02 5.95 -20.64
CA LEU A 160 17.42 4.62 -20.71
C LEU A 160 17.57 3.86 -19.38
N ALA A 161 18.78 3.85 -18.81
CA ALA A 161 19.04 3.19 -17.53
C ALA A 161 18.24 3.83 -16.38
N LEU A 162 18.21 5.16 -16.29
CA LEU A 162 17.41 5.85 -15.27
C LEU A 162 15.92 5.56 -15.43
N ARG A 163 15.41 5.47 -16.66
CA ARG A 163 14.00 5.15 -16.90
C ARG A 163 13.65 3.72 -16.50
N PHE A 164 14.57 2.77 -16.69
CA PHE A 164 14.44 1.41 -16.18
C PHE A 164 14.35 1.39 -14.65
N PHE A 165 15.31 2.03 -13.95
CA PHE A 165 15.29 2.11 -12.49
C PHE A 165 14.05 2.82 -11.96
N LEU A 166 13.61 3.85 -12.66
CA LEU A 166 12.38 4.55 -12.33
C LEU A 166 11.19 3.60 -12.36
N GLY A 167 11.05 2.77 -13.41
CA GLY A 167 10.03 1.72 -13.49
C GLY A 167 10.11 0.70 -12.36
N VAL A 168 11.32 0.28 -12.00
CA VAL A 168 11.57 -0.67 -10.90
C VAL A 168 11.02 -0.15 -9.57
N PHE A 169 11.36 1.10 -9.19
CA PHE A 169 10.89 1.65 -7.91
C PHE A 169 9.41 1.99 -7.91
N GLU A 170 8.88 2.36 -9.07
CA GLU A 170 7.48 2.74 -9.21
C GLU A 170 6.51 1.54 -9.18
N ALA A 171 6.96 0.34 -9.59
CA ALA A 171 6.17 -0.89 -9.55
C ALA A 171 5.59 -1.20 -8.16
N GLY A 172 6.30 -0.81 -7.10
CA GLY A 172 5.87 -1.05 -5.71
C GLY A 172 4.71 -0.19 -5.22
N VAL A 173 4.42 0.92 -5.91
CA VAL A 173 3.50 1.94 -5.40
C VAL A 173 2.06 1.45 -5.54
N THR A 174 1.63 1.06 -6.74
CA THR A 174 0.24 0.62 -6.99
C THR A 174 -0.22 -0.54 -6.07
N PRO A 175 0.48 -1.70 -6.02
CA PRO A 175 0.10 -2.79 -5.13
C PRO A 175 0.24 -2.42 -3.65
N GLY A 176 1.23 -1.61 -3.27
CA GLY A 176 1.36 -1.14 -1.89
C GLY A 176 0.15 -0.32 -1.44
N PHE A 177 -0.36 0.53 -2.32
CA PHE A 177 -1.52 1.38 -2.04
C PHE A 177 -2.81 0.56 -1.97
N ALA A 178 -2.95 -0.45 -2.83
CA ALA A 178 -4.04 -1.42 -2.74
C ALA A 178 -4.01 -2.20 -1.41
N LEU A 179 -2.82 -2.60 -0.93
CA LEU A 179 -2.67 -3.24 0.37
C LEU A 179 -3.00 -2.28 1.51
N PHE A 180 -2.61 -1.00 1.42
CA PHE A 180 -3.01 0.02 2.39
C PHE A 180 -4.52 0.18 2.48
N THR A 181 -5.19 0.33 1.34
CA THR A 181 -6.64 0.45 1.37
C THR A 181 -7.30 -0.83 1.89
N SER A 182 -6.72 -1.99 1.61
CA SER A 182 -7.22 -3.26 2.14
C SER A 182 -7.07 -3.39 3.66
N GLN A 183 -5.97 -2.87 4.23
CA GLN A 183 -5.68 -2.94 5.67
C GLN A 183 -6.50 -1.94 6.50
N TRP A 184 -6.88 -0.80 5.94
CA TRP A 184 -7.54 0.28 6.69
C TRP A 184 -9.05 0.36 6.47
N TYR A 185 -9.57 -0.23 5.39
CA TYR A 185 -10.98 -0.12 4.99
C TYR A 185 -11.67 -1.48 4.85
N THR A 186 -12.97 -1.50 5.13
CA THR A 186 -13.80 -2.70 4.91
C THR A 186 -14.03 -2.95 3.41
N ARG A 187 -14.33 -4.19 2.99
CA ARG A 187 -14.56 -4.53 1.57
C ARG A 187 -15.60 -3.64 0.88
N LYS A 188 -16.64 -3.23 1.62
CA LYS A 188 -17.70 -2.32 1.12
C LYS A 188 -17.19 -0.90 0.84
N GLU A 189 -16.15 -0.47 1.56
CA GLU A 189 -15.59 0.90 1.49
C GLU A 189 -14.43 1.02 0.52
N GLN A 190 -13.67 -0.08 0.33
CA GLN A 190 -12.48 -0.13 -0.52
C GLN A 190 -12.75 0.39 -1.93
N GLY A 191 -13.85 -0.04 -2.57
CA GLY A 191 -14.17 0.36 -3.95
C GLY A 191 -14.30 1.88 -4.13
N PHE A 192 -15.04 2.55 -3.24
CA PHE A 192 -15.22 4.01 -3.31
C PHE A 192 -13.91 4.76 -3.06
N ARG A 193 -13.06 4.27 -2.13
CA ARG A 193 -11.78 4.91 -1.77
C ARG A 193 -10.76 4.73 -2.87
N THR A 194 -10.74 3.55 -3.48
CA THR A 194 -10.00 3.26 -4.72
C THR A 194 -10.41 4.20 -5.85
N GLY A 195 -11.70 4.43 -6.04
CA GLY A 195 -12.19 5.42 -6.99
C GLY A 195 -11.68 6.84 -6.71
N ILE A 196 -11.70 7.29 -5.46
CA ILE A 196 -11.23 8.63 -5.09
C ILE A 196 -9.74 8.81 -5.40
N TRP A 197 -8.86 7.97 -4.87
CA TRP A 197 -7.42 8.18 -5.09
C TRP A 197 -7.03 7.95 -6.56
N PHE A 198 -7.74 7.08 -7.27
CA PHE A 198 -7.55 6.91 -8.71
C PHE A 198 -7.98 8.15 -9.51
N SER A 199 -9.07 8.83 -9.10
CA SER A 199 -9.56 10.06 -9.75
C SER A 199 -8.56 11.23 -9.67
N PHE A 200 -7.72 11.25 -8.62
CA PHE A 200 -6.67 12.27 -8.46
C PHE A 200 -5.59 12.22 -9.54
N ASN A 201 -5.53 11.15 -10.32
CA ASN A 201 -4.71 11.05 -11.53
C ASN A 201 -4.95 12.25 -12.47
N GLY A 202 -6.22 12.55 -12.78
CA GLY A 202 -6.57 13.67 -13.66
C GLY A 202 -6.16 15.03 -13.09
N ILE A 203 -6.32 15.22 -11.78
CA ILE A 203 -5.87 16.43 -11.08
C ILE A 203 -4.35 16.58 -11.19
N GLY A 204 -3.62 15.47 -11.02
CA GLY A 204 -2.16 15.43 -11.20
C GLY A 204 -1.72 15.89 -12.59
N ILE A 205 -2.42 15.45 -13.64
CA ILE A 205 -2.13 15.90 -15.03
C ILE A 205 -2.41 17.39 -15.18
N ILE A 206 -3.54 17.89 -14.67
CA ILE A 206 -3.91 19.31 -14.80
C ILE A 206 -2.86 20.19 -14.13
N VAL A 207 -2.49 19.86 -12.89
CA VAL A 207 -1.46 20.59 -12.14
C VAL A 207 -0.10 20.46 -12.82
N GLY A 208 0.26 19.26 -13.28
CA GLY A 208 1.52 19.01 -13.99
C GLY A 208 1.63 19.76 -15.31
N SER A 209 0.53 19.86 -16.06
CA SER A 209 0.46 20.61 -17.32
C SER A 209 0.56 22.12 -17.09
N LEU A 210 -0.09 22.63 -16.03
CA LEU A 210 0.02 24.03 -15.63
C LEU A 210 1.45 24.37 -15.17
N LEU A 211 2.07 23.50 -14.38
CA LEU A 211 3.47 23.64 -13.97
C LEU A 211 4.40 23.63 -15.18
N ALA A 212 4.20 22.69 -16.12
CA ALA A 212 4.95 22.60 -17.36
C ALA A 212 4.82 23.88 -18.20
N TYR A 213 3.60 24.39 -18.36
CA TYR A 213 3.36 25.66 -19.05
C TYR A 213 4.06 26.84 -18.36
N GLY A 214 3.92 26.96 -17.03
CA GLY A 214 4.56 28.01 -16.25
C GLY A 214 6.09 28.00 -16.35
N ILE A 215 6.71 26.81 -16.33
CA ILE A 215 8.17 26.67 -16.50
C ILE A 215 8.58 27.02 -17.94
N ALA A 216 7.83 26.57 -18.95
CA ALA A 216 8.12 26.88 -20.34
C ALA A 216 8.06 28.38 -20.63
N GLU A 217 7.02 29.06 -20.15
CA GLU A 217 6.84 30.50 -20.38
C GLU A 217 7.81 31.33 -19.53
N GLY A 218 8.04 30.95 -18.27
CA GLY A 218 9.01 31.60 -17.39
C GLY A 218 10.45 31.51 -17.93
N THR A 219 10.81 30.38 -18.54
CA THR A 219 12.13 30.21 -19.17
C THR A 219 12.30 31.12 -20.39
N LYS A 220 11.25 31.30 -21.20
CA LYS A 220 11.27 32.24 -22.33
C LYS A 220 11.39 33.69 -21.88
N ALA A 221 10.72 34.07 -20.78
CA ALA A 221 10.67 35.44 -20.29
C ALA A 221 11.94 35.89 -19.55
N HIS A 222 12.65 34.99 -18.86
CA HIS A 222 13.79 35.36 -18.01
C HIS A 222 15.13 34.79 -18.45
N GLY A 223 15.17 33.97 -19.52
CA GLY A 223 16.40 33.47 -20.10
C GLY A 223 17.25 32.66 -19.11
N THR A 224 16.86 31.42 -18.83
CA THR A 224 17.64 30.55 -17.93
C THR A 224 18.74 29.79 -18.67
N THR A 225 19.92 29.68 -18.06
CA THR A 225 21.04 28.84 -18.54
C THR A 225 20.70 27.34 -18.53
N ILE A 226 19.67 26.95 -17.78
CA ILE A 226 19.21 25.57 -17.64
C ILE A 226 17.99 25.35 -18.55
N ALA A 227 18.00 24.26 -19.30
CA ALA A 227 16.91 23.89 -20.19
C ALA A 227 15.59 23.67 -19.40
N PRO A 228 14.43 24.13 -19.91
CA PRO A 228 13.16 24.09 -19.18
C PRO A 228 12.76 22.69 -18.72
N TRP A 229 13.04 21.66 -19.53
CA TRP A 229 12.73 20.27 -19.20
C TRP A 229 13.50 19.76 -17.97
N LYS A 230 14.74 20.23 -17.75
CA LYS A 230 15.53 19.86 -16.57
C LYS A 230 14.93 20.45 -15.30
N ILE A 231 14.47 21.69 -15.36
CA ILE A 231 13.79 22.37 -14.24
C ILE A 231 12.50 21.62 -13.89
N LEU A 232 11.75 21.16 -14.91
CA LEU A 232 10.56 20.35 -14.70
C LEU A 232 10.90 19.06 -13.93
N PHE A 233 11.90 18.28 -14.36
CA PHE A 233 12.27 17.04 -13.67
C PHE A 233 12.81 17.25 -12.24
N VAL A 234 13.60 18.30 -12.01
CA VAL A 234 14.11 18.60 -10.65
C VAL A 234 12.98 19.05 -9.72
N SER A 235 12.10 19.93 -10.19
CA SER A 235 11.00 20.45 -9.37
C SER A 235 10.00 19.36 -9.00
N THR A 236 9.61 18.51 -9.96
CA THR A 236 8.69 17.40 -9.71
C THR A 236 9.36 16.32 -8.87
N GLY A 237 10.62 15.98 -9.12
CA GLY A 237 11.39 15.03 -8.32
C GLY A 237 11.57 15.48 -6.87
N LEU A 238 11.94 16.75 -6.64
CA LEU A 238 12.11 17.28 -5.30
C LEU A 238 10.79 17.28 -4.53
N PHE A 239 9.70 17.68 -5.18
CA PHE A 239 8.38 17.63 -4.56
C PHE A 239 8.00 16.19 -4.19
N THR A 240 8.25 15.21 -5.06
CA THR A 240 8.04 13.78 -4.75
C THR A 240 8.89 13.31 -3.57
N ILE A 241 10.16 13.74 -3.46
CA ILE A 241 11.02 13.40 -2.32
C ILE A 241 10.43 13.95 -1.02
N VAL A 242 10.00 15.23 -1.01
CA VAL A 242 9.39 15.85 0.17
C VAL A 242 8.14 15.09 0.59
N ILE A 243 7.25 14.77 -0.36
CA ILE A 243 6.05 13.99 -0.06
C ILE A 243 6.39 12.57 0.40
N GLY A 244 7.41 11.92 -0.16
CA GLY A 244 7.89 10.62 0.29
C GLY A 244 8.43 10.63 1.73
N VAL A 245 9.15 11.69 2.12
CA VAL A 245 9.64 11.89 3.49
C VAL A 245 8.47 12.17 4.44
N VAL A 246 7.51 13.01 4.04
CA VAL A 246 6.29 13.23 4.82
C VAL A 246 5.53 11.91 4.97
N PHE A 247 5.39 11.13 3.91
CA PHE A 247 4.76 9.82 3.92
C PHE A 247 5.48 8.86 4.89
N TRP A 248 6.82 8.88 4.96
CA TRP A 248 7.59 8.10 5.93
C TRP A 248 7.24 8.41 7.40
N PHE A 249 7.08 9.69 7.75
CA PHE A 249 6.80 10.11 9.13
C PHE A 249 5.32 10.02 9.50
N VAL A 250 4.46 10.25 8.53
CA VAL A 250 3.01 10.30 8.73
C VAL A 250 2.50 8.86 8.70
N MET A 251 2.76 8.06 7.67
CA MET A 251 2.11 6.74 7.53
C MET A 251 2.54 5.72 8.61
N PRO A 252 1.60 5.24 9.45
CA PRO A 252 1.89 4.18 10.41
C PRO A 252 1.93 2.81 9.72
N ASP A 253 2.90 1.97 10.09
CA ASP A 253 3.08 0.61 9.54
C ASP A 253 1.93 -0.35 9.88
N SER A 254 1.15 -0.06 10.93
CA SER A 254 0.04 -0.89 11.41
C SER A 254 -1.01 -0.03 12.12
N GLN A 255 -2.27 -0.47 12.11
CA GLN A 255 -3.38 0.13 12.86
C GLN A 255 -3.07 0.22 14.37
N LEU A 256 -2.28 -0.72 14.89
CA LEU A 256 -1.83 -0.75 16.30
C LEU A 256 -0.74 0.29 16.59
N ASN A 257 0.05 0.69 15.58
CA ASN A 257 1.11 1.70 15.70
C ASN A 257 0.64 3.09 15.23
N ALA A 258 -0.67 3.28 15.07
CA ALA A 258 -1.24 4.56 14.69
C ALA A 258 -1.06 5.58 15.83
N ARG A 259 0.00 6.40 15.76
CA ARG A 259 0.35 7.40 16.78
C ARG A 259 -0.74 8.44 17.06
N TRP A 260 -1.75 8.53 16.20
CA TRP A 260 -2.81 9.51 16.28
C TRP A 260 -4.14 8.99 16.82
N PHE A 261 -4.23 7.69 17.07
CA PHE A 261 -5.37 7.11 17.75
C PHE A 261 -5.06 6.94 19.22
N GLY A 262 -6.05 7.22 20.09
CA GLY A 262 -6.02 6.73 21.47
C GLY A 262 -6.08 5.20 21.47
N ASP A 263 -5.65 4.56 22.56
CA ASP A 263 -5.55 3.10 22.61
C ASP A 263 -6.90 2.40 22.43
N ASP A 264 -8.01 3.04 22.83
CA ASP A 264 -9.37 2.54 22.58
C ASP A 264 -9.78 2.64 21.10
N ASP A 265 -9.46 3.75 20.42
CA ASP A 265 -9.75 3.92 19.00
C ASP A 265 -8.93 2.96 18.12
N LYS A 266 -7.70 2.61 18.53
CA LYS A 266 -6.87 1.60 17.84
C LYS A 266 -7.52 0.22 17.89
N ARG A 267 -8.02 -0.17 19.07
CA ARG A 267 -8.72 -1.45 19.28
C ARG A 267 -9.98 -1.53 18.41
N LEU A 268 -10.77 -0.46 18.37
CA LEU A 268 -11.97 -0.37 17.53
C LEU A 268 -11.63 -0.39 16.02
N ALA A 269 -10.54 0.23 15.59
CA ALA A 269 -10.09 0.19 14.20
C ALA A 269 -9.69 -1.22 13.74
N VAL A 270 -9.01 -1.99 14.60
CA VAL A 270 -8.67 -3.40 14.33
C VAL A 270 -9.92 -4.26 14.32
N ALA A 271 -10.84 -4.07 15.27
CA ALA A 271 -12.10 -4.81 15.33
C ALA A 271 -12.97 -4.58 14.09
N ARG A 272 -12.97 -3.38 13.51
CA ARG A 272 -13.71 -3.06 12.26
C ARG A 272 -13.19 -3.84 11.06
N VAL A 273 -11.86 -3.93 10.90
CA VAL A 273 -11.25 -4.60 9.74
C VAL A 273 -11.27 -6.12 9.90
N ARG A 274 -11.49 -6.64 11.11
CA ARG A 274 -11.71 -8.07 11.41
C ARG A 274 -12.82 -8.70 10.55
N ILE A 275 -13.86 -7.94 10.20
CA ILE A 275 -14.97 -8.40 9.33
C ILE A 275 -14.48 -8.82 7.93
N ASN A 276 -13.34 -8.31 7.47
CA ASN A 276 -12.82 -8.66 6.15
C ASN A 276 -12.22 -10.07 6.10
N GLU A 277 -12.06 -10.77 7.25
CA GLU A 277 -11.39 -12.08 7.38
C GLU A 277 -10.02 -12.14 6.72
N GLN A 278 -9.41 -10.98 6.50
CA GLN A 278 -8.06 -10.89 5.97
C GLN A 278 -7.13 -11.12 7.15
N GLY A 279 -6.59 -12.35 7.20
CA GLY A 279 -5.56 -12.71 8.15
C GLY A 279 -4.51 -11.60 8.18
N ILE A 280 -4.28 -11.06 9.38
CA ILE A 280 -3.37 -9.96 9.60
C ILE A 280 -1.99 -10.43 9.13
N GLY A 281 -1.63 -10.01 7.92
CA GLY A 281 -0.39 -10.32 7.20
C GLY A 281 0.22 -11.68 7.56
N ASN A 282 -0.36 -12.80 7.09
CA ASN A 282 0.36 -14.06 7.20
C ASN A 282 1.56 -14.04 6.24
N LYS A 283 2.75 -13.78 6.77
CA LYS A 283 4.02 -13.64 6.01
C LYS A 283 4.51 -14.97 5.39
N HIS A 284 3.77 -16.07 5.58
CA HIS A 284 4.11 -17.41 5.08
C HIS A 284 3.30 -17.78 3.82
N PHE A 285 4.01 -17.92 2.70
CA PHE A 285 3.48 -18.55 1.49
C PHE A 285 3.27 -20.05 1.75
N LYS A 286 2.01 -20.48 1.84
CA LYS A 286 1.66 -21.90 2.03
C LYS A 286 1.61 -22.59 0.68
N PHE A 287 2.68 -23.29 0.31
CA PHE A 287 2.78 -24.02 -0.96
C PHE A 287 1.65 -25.05 -1.17
N TYR A 288 1.08 -25.58 -0.08
CA TYR A 288 -0.09 -26.45 -0.13
C TYR A 288 -1.33 -25.74 -0.72
N GLN A 289 -1.60 -24.50 -0.33
CA GLN A 289 -2.74 -23.71 -0.86
C GLN A 289 -2.58 -23.37 -2.35
N PHE A 290 -1.33 -23.16 -2.80
CA PHE A 290 -1.03 -22.98 -4.23
C PHE A 290 -1.30 -24.26 -5.03
N LYS A 291 -0.92 -25.42 -4.48
CA LYS A 291 -1.17 -26.72 -5.11
C LYS A 291 -2.66 -27.07 -5.12
N GLU A 292 -3.39 -26.71 -4.07
CA GLU A 292 -4.83 -26.86 -3.96
C GLU A 292 -5.57 -25.97 -4.97
N ALA A 293 -5.19 -24.69 -5.10
CA ALA A 293 -5.78 -23.78 -6.08
C ALA A 293 -5.51 -24.18 -7.55
N MET A 294 -4.38 -24.84 -7.84
CA MET A 294 -4.08 -25.35 -9.18
C MET A 294 -4.77 -26.68 -9.51
N LEU A 295 -5.21 -27.42 -8.48
CA LEU A 295 -5.86 -28.71 -8.62
C LEU A 295 -7.37 -28.62 -8.34
N ASP A 296 -7.89 -27.42 -8.05
CA ASP A 296 -9.31 -27.19 -7.86
C ASP A 296 -10.03 -27.32 -9.21
N PRO A 297 -10.92 -28.31 -9.39
CA PRO A 297 -11.66 -28.51 -10.62
C PRO A 297 -12.75 -27.45 -10.85
N MET A 298 -12.94 -26.50 -9.92
CA MET A 298 -13.94 -25.42 -10.00
C MET A 298 -13.32 -24.02 -10.22
N THR A 299 -12.34 -23.94 -11.12
CA THR A 299 -11.98 -22.70 -11.85
C THR A 299 -11.89 -23.00 -13.34
#